data_AF-A0A932Q8R2-F1
#
_entry.id   AF-A0A932Q8R2-F1
#
_cell.length_a   1.000
_cell.length_b   1.000
_cell.length_c   1.000
_cell.angle_alpha   90.00
_cell.angle_beta   90.00
_cell.angle_gamma   90.00
#
_symmetry.space_group_name_H-M   'P 1'
#
loop_
_entity.id
_entity.type
_entity.pdbx_description
1 polymer ?
#
loop_
_entity_poly.entity_id
_entity_poly.type
_entity_poly.pdbx_seq_one_letter_code
_entity_poly.pdbx_strand_id
1 'polypeptide(L)'
;MSTSSPLNKKLKEAFSIDGRALVAYRVALGLCVLLELLARLPDIKAHYTDAGILPRAEAWAHFPQTTALSIHFLFGGQAGQGLLFALTAAAAGLLISGYRARFAAIASWYLVISLQSRNEMVLYGGDHYLRILLFWAMFLPLGPKAKTASALLSPWTAGCRETVKRHPGSACSQPRIALLISR
;
A
#
# COMPACT_ATOMS: atom_id res chain seq x y z
N MET A 1 -22.83 24.26 24.51
CA MET A 1 -21.90 24.74 23.46
C MET A 1 -20.48 24.68 24.00
N SER A 2 -19.66 23.73 23.56
CA SER A 2 -18.28 23.58 24.05
C SER A 2 -17.37 24.59 23.35
N THR A 3 -16.88 25.58 24.08
CA THR A 3 -15.90 26.57 23.61
C THR A 3 -14.53 25.88 23.56
N SER A 4 -14.12 25.42 22.37
CA SER A 4 -12.76 24.89 22.20
C SER A 4 -11.74 26.03 22.41
N SER A 5 -10.89 25.91 23.42
CA SER A 5 -9.85 26.90 23.72
C SER A 5 -8.94 27.17 22.49
N PRO A 6 -8.36 28.37 22.35
CA PRO A 6 -7.47 28.70 21.23
C PRO A 6 -6.26 27.75 21.12
N LEU A 7 -5.85 27.15 22.25
CA LEU A 7 -4.83 26.11 22.30
C LEU A 7 -5.27 24.83 21.57
N ASN A 8 -6.52 24.41 21.72
CA ASN A 8 -7.08 23.23 21.05
C ASN A 8 -7.15 23.42 19.53
N LYS A 9 -7.43 24.64 19.06
CA LYS A 9 -7.35 24.98 17.62
C LYS A 9 -5.91 24.85 17.09
N LYS A 10 -4.92 25.44 17.78
CA LYS A 10 -3.51 25.35 17.37
C LYS A 10 -2.98 23.91 17.38
N LEU A 11 -3.35 23.13 18.39
CA LEU A 11 -3.01 21.70 18.44
C LEU A 11 -3.65 20.93 17.28
N LYS A 12 -4.92 21.20 16.95
CA LYS A 12 -5.57 20.58 15.78
C LYS A 12 -4.91 20.93 14.46
N GLU A 13 -4.41 22.16 14.29
CA GLU A 13 -3.68 22.56 13.08
C GLU A 13 -2.29 21.90 13.03
N ALA A 14 -1.54 21.91 14.14
CA ALA A 14 -0.22 21.31 14.24
C ALA A 14 -0.23 19.79 14.05
N PHE A 15 -1.27 19.11 14.54
CA PHE A 15 -1.47 17.66 14.36
C PHE A 15 -2.41 17.33 13.19
N SER A 16 -2.70 18.29 12.31
CA SER A 16 -3.44 17.99 11.08
C SER A 16 -2.52 17.24 10.11
N ILE A 17 -2.87 15.99 9.82
CA ILE A 17 -2.15 15.20 8.82
C ILE A 17 -2.64 15.62 7.43
N ASP A 18 -1.70 15.95 6.54
CA ASP A 18 -2.02 16.20 5.14
C ASP A 18 -2.58 14.94 4.49
N GLY A 19 -3.84 15.02 4.03
CA GLY A 19 -4.46 13.91 3.32
C GLY A 19 -3.71 13.54 2.03
N ARG A 20 -3.11 14.51 1.34
CA ARG A 20 -2.37 14.24 0.08
C ARG A 20 -1.17 13.34 0.35
N ALA A 21 -0.46 13.60 1.45
CA ALA A 21 0.63 12.75 1.92
C ALA A 21 0.14 11.34 2.26
N LEU A 22 -1.04 11.19 2.86
CA LEU A 22 -1.62 9.86 3.13
C LEU A 22 -1.96 9.09 1.85
N VAL A 23 -2.49 9.76 0.83
CA VAL A 23 -2.76 9.11 -0.47
C VAL A 23 -1.43 8.71 -1.13
N ALA A 24 -0.44 9.59 -1.16
CA ALA A 24 0.89 9.30 -1.71
C ALA A 24 1.55 8.12 -0.98
N TYR A 25 1.51 8.12 0.35
CA TYR A 25 2.01 7.03 1.20
C TYR A 25 1.35 5.69 0.87
N ARG A 26 0.02 5.67 0.73
CA ARG A 26 -0.74 4.47 0.39
C ARG A 26 -0.37 3.92 -0.99
N VAL A 27 -0.28 4.79 -1.99
CA VAL A 27 0.11 4.41 -3.36
C VAL A 27 1.55 3.90 -3.36
N ALA A 28 2.47 4.61 -2.71
CA ALA A 28 3.87 4.20 -2.60
C ALA A 28 3.99 2.83 -1.93
N LEU A 29 3.28 2.58 -0.83
CA LEU A 29 3.30 1.28 -0.16
C LEU A 29 2.81 0.14 -1.05
N GLY A 30 1.67 0.33 -1.72
CA GLY A 30 1.17 -0.71 -2.63
C GLY A 30 2.11 -0.95 -3.80
N LEU A 31 2.75 0.10 -4.35
CA LEU A 31 3.78 -0.04 -5.37
C LEU A 31 5.01 -0.79 -4.85
N CYS A 32 5.48 -0.51 -3.63
CA CYS A 32 6.59 -1.26 -3.03
C CYS A 32 6.27 -2.76 -2.93
N VAL A 33 5.05 -3.12 -2.50
CA VAL A 33 4.61 -4.53 -2.47
C VAL A 33 4.65 -5.16 -3.88
N LEU A 34 4.14 -4.45 -4.89
CA LEU A 34 4.16 -4.95 -6.26
C LEU A 34 5.59 -5.09 -6.81
N LEU A 35 6.47 -4.12 -6.55
CA LEU A 35 7.87 -4.18 -6.97
C LEU A 35 8.62 -5.34 -6.29
N GLU A 36 8.37 -5.59 -5.00
CA GLU A 36 8.93 -6.75 -4.31
C GLU A 36 8.46 -8.08 -4.95
N LEU A 37 7.16 -8.19 -5.26
CA LEU A 37 6.63 -9.38 -5.95
C LEU A 37 7.26 -9.56 -7.33
N LEU A 38 7.32 -8.49 -8.13
CA LEU A 38 7.90 -8.51 -9.48
C LEU A 38 9.37 -8.94 -9.46
N ALA A 39 10.14 -8.45 -8.49
CA ALA A 39 11.53 -8.85 -8.31
C ALA A 39 11.68 -10.35 -7.94
N ARG A 40 10.68 -10.93 -7.27
CA ARG A 40 10.66 -12.34 -6.84
C ARG A 40 10.03 -13.30 -7.86
N LEU A 41 9.27 -12.80 -8.85
CA LEU A 41 8.56 -13.62 -9.84
C LEU A 41 9.47 -14.59 -10.63
N PRO A 42 10.65 -14.18 -11.14
CA PRO A 42 11.50 -15.07 -11.94
C PRO A 42 11.95 -16.30 -11.16
N ASP A 43 12.12 -16.14 -9.85
CA ASP A 43 12.73 -17.15 -8.98
C ASP A 43 11.70 -17.91 -8.13
N ILE A 44 10.40 -17.86 -8.47
CA ILE A 44 9.34 -18.57 -7.70
C ILE A 44 9.70 -20.04 -7.52
N LYS A 45 10.10 -20.72 -8.61
CA LYS A 45 10.43 -22.14 -8.58
C LYS A 45 11.62 -22.41 -7.65
N ALA A 46 12.68 -21.61 -7.76
CA ALA A 46 13.91 -21.81 -7.01
C ALA A 46 13.76 -21.50 -5.52
N HIS A 47 13.01 -20.46 -5.15
CA HIS A 47 13.00 -19.96 -3.77
C HIS A 47 11.76 -20.35 -2.95
N TYR A 48 10.63 -20.68 -3.60
CA TYR A 48 9.34 -20.83 -2.91
C TYR A 48 8.68 -22.21 -3.07
N THR A 49 9.23 -23.08 -3.91
CA THR A 49 8.68 -24.43 -4.14
C THR A 49 9.51 -25.53 -3.50
N ASP A 50 8.94 -26.72 -3.35
CA ASP A 50 9.64 -27.89 -2.81
C ASP A 50 10.71 -28.45 -3.76
N ALA A 51 10.63 -28.13 -5.05
CA ALA A 51 11.66 -28.46 -6.04
C ALA A 51 12.81 -27.44 -6.08
N GLY A 52 12.76 -26.44 -5.20
CA GLY A 52 13.74 -25.35 -5.12
C GLY A 52 14.88 -25.65 -4.15
N ILE A 53 15.62 -24.59 -3.83
CA ILE A 53 16.82 -24.61 -2.98
C ILE A 53 16.45 -24.85 -1.51
N LEU A 54 15.26 -24.38 -1.08
CA LEU A 54 14.78 -24.53 0.29
C LEU A 54 13.41 -25.23 0.32
N PRO A 55 13.39 -26.57 0.28
CA PRO A 55 12.17 -27.35 0.45
C PRO A 55 11.50 -27.06 1.80
N ARG A 56 10.17 -27.24 1.88
CA ARG A 56 9.43 -26.94 3.12
C ARG A 56 9.96 -27.72 4.33
N ALA A 57 10.31 -29.00 4.18
CA ALA A 57 10.81 -29.82 5.28
C ALA A 57 12.06 -29.23 5.95
N GLU A 58 13.02 -28.76 5.15
CA GLU A 58 14.25 -28.12 5.64
C GLU A 58 13.96 -26.77 6.30
N ALA A 59 13.09 -25.96 5.69
CA ALA A 59 12.68 -24.69 6.28
C ALA A 59 11.99 -24.87 7.65
N TRP A 60 11.17 -25.92 7.82
CA TRP A 60 10.57 -26.25 9.12
C TRP A 60 11.59 -26.68 10.16
N ALA A 61 12.64 -27.41 9.76
CA ALA A 61 13.69 -27.87 10.66
C ALA A 61 14.56 -26.70 11.16
N HIS A 62 14.86 -25.72 10.29
CA HIS A 62 15.77 -24.62 10.60
C HIS A 62 15.07 -23.35 11.12
N PHE A 63 13.83 -23.09 10.71
CA PHE A 63 13.09 -21.86 11.01
C PHE A 63 11.67 -22.11 11.57
N PRO A 64 11.51 -22.93 12.62
CA PRO A 64 10.18 -23.35 13.10
C PRO A 64 9.28 -22.19 13.59
N GLN A 65 9.88 -21.07 14.00
CA GLN A 65 9.14 -19.94 14.57
C GLN A 65 8.41 -19.11 13.50
N THR A 66 8.90 -19.09 12.27
CA THR A 66 8.35 -18.27 11.18
C THR A 66 7.49 -19.08 10.23
N THR A 67 7.71 -20.40 10.16
CA THR A 67 6.93 -21.33 9.33
C THR A 67 5.49 -21.50 9.80
N ALA A 68 5.24 -21.48 11.12
CA ALA A 68 3.94 -21.80 11.71
C ALA A 68 2.80 -20.85 11.31
N LEU A 69 3.08 -19.58 11.05
CA LEU A 69 2.07 -18.57 10.71
C LEU A 69 1.92 -18.34 9.20
N SER A 70 2.70 -19.03 8.37
CA SER A 70 2.79 -18.76 6.94
C SER A 70 1.93 -19.72 6.10
N ILE A 71 0.91 -19.17 5.44
CA ILE A 71 0.07 -19.89 4.47
C ILE A 71 0.86 -20.35 3.23
N HIS A 72 2.01 -19.73 2.93
CA HIS A 72 2.90 -20.17 1.86
C HIS A 72 3.51 -21.56 2.14
N PHE A 73 3.47 -22.07 3.38
CA PHE A 73 3.87 -23.46 3.66
C PHE A 73 2.76 -24.48 3.37
N LEU A 74 1.52 -24.08 3.15
CA LEU A 74 0.44 -25.00 2.79
C LEU A 74 0.65 -25.58 1.38
N PHE A 75 1.30 -24.82 0.49
CA PHE A 75 1.48 -25.19 -0.91
C PHE A 75 2.97 -25.39 -1.25
N GLY A 76 3.34 -26.60 -1.67
CA GLY A 76 4.70 -26.90 -2.13
C GLY A 76 4.94 -26.64 -3.62
N GLY A 77 3.86 -26.58 -4.41
CA GLY A 77 3.92 -26.48 -5.86
C GLY A 77 3.92 -25.04 -6.38
N GLN A 78 4.48 -24.86 -7.58
CA GLN A 78 4.58 -23.55 -8.24
C GLN A 78 3.22 -22.88 -8.46
N ALA A 79 2.17 -23.65 -8.79
CA ALA A 79 0.83 -23.12 -9.01
C ALA A 79 0.23 -22.50 -7.73
N GLY A 80 0.36 -23.17 -6.58
CA GLY A 80 -0.12 -22.65 -5.30
C GLY A 80 0.64 -21.41 -4.85
N GLN A 81 1.96 -21.38 -5.05
CA GLN A 81 2.76 -20.17 -4.82
C GLN A 81 2.34 -19.03 -5.75
N GLY A 82 2.14 -19.30 -7.04
CA GLY A 82 1.67 -18.32 -8.01
C GLY A 82 0.30 -17.72 -7.64
N LEU A 83 -0.63 -18.54 -7.15
CA LEU A 83 -1.92 -18.07 -6.64
C LEU A 83 -1.75 -17.11 -5.45
N LEU A 84 -0.91 -17.46 -4.48
CA LEU A 84 -0.65 -16.60 -3.33
C LEU A 84 0.02 -15.28 -3.74
N PHE A 85 0.97 -15.30 -4.68
CA PHE A 85 1.55 -14.09 -5.26
C PHE A 85 0.48 -13.20 -5.93
N ALA A 86 -0.44 -13.81 -6.68
CA ALA A 86 -1.55 -13.09 -7.30
C ALA A 86 -2.50 -12.48 -6.25
N LEU A 87 -2.78 -13.18 -5.16
CA LEU A 87 -3.56 -12.65 -4.04
C LEU A 87 -2.85 -11.46 -3.36
N THR A 88 -1.54 -11.54 -3.17
CA THR A 88 -0.74 -10.42 -2.63
C THR A 88 -0.77 -9.21 -3.58
N ALA A 89 -0.65 -9.44 -4.89
CA ALA A 89 -0.76 -8.39 -5.90
C ALA A 89 -2.16 -7.75 -5.92
N ALA A 90 -3.22 -8.55 -5.78
CA ALA A 90 -4.59 -8.06 -5.69
C ALA A 90 -4.81 -7.23 -4.43
N ALA A 91 -4.31 -7.68 -3.27
CA ALA A 91 -4.36 -6.91 -2.02
C ALA A 91 -3.62 -5.58 -2.14
N ALA A 92 -2.44 -5.56 -2.78
CA ALA A 92 -1.70 -4.34 -3.08
C ALA A 92 -2.49 -3.40 -4.01
N GLY A 93 -3.14 -3.93 -5.05
CA GLY A 93 -4.02 -3.14 -5.93
C GLY A 93 -5.20 -2.51 -5.19
N LEU A 94 -5.84 -3.25 -4.29
CA LEU A 94 -6.88 -2.72 -3.40
C LEU A 94 -6.32 -1.62 -2.50
N LEU A 95 -5.11 -1.79 -1.96
CA LEU A 95 -4.45 -0.77 -1.15
C LEU A 95 -4.22 0.51 -1.96
N ILE A 96 -3.66 0.41 -3.18
CA ILE A 96 -3.42 1.56 -4.07
C ILE A 96 -4.72 2.32 -4.36
N SER A 97 -5.76 1.58 -4.78
CA SER A 97 -7.08 2.17 -5.08
C SER A 97 -7.70 2.88 -3.87
N GLY A 98 -7.34 2.44 -2.66
CA GLY A 98 -7.94 2.91 -1.42
C GLY A 98 -9.27 2.26 -1.09
N TYR A 99 -9.76 1.34 -1.92
CA TYR A 99 -10.98 0.61 -1.64
C TYR A 99 -10.79 -0.25 -0.40
N ARG A 100 -11.55 0.06 0.67
CA ARG A 100 -11.42 -0.61 1.98
C ARG A 100 -9.95 -0.68 2.45
N ALA A 101 -9.21 0.43 2.31
CA ALA A 101 -7.76 0.50 2.50
C ALA A 101 -7.23 -0.14 3.80
N ARG A 102 -7.99 -0.09 4.91
CA ARG A 102 -7.62 -0.77 6.16
C ARG A 102 -7.55 -2.28 6.02
N PHE A 103 -8.58 -2.89 5.44
CA PHE A 103 -8.61 -4.33 5.19
C PHE A 103 -7.56 -4.73 4.16
N ALA A 104 -7.38 -3.91 3.12
CA ALA A 104 -6.32 -4.14 2.14
C ALA A 104 -4.91 -4.07 2.77
N ALA A 105 -4.67 -3.15 3.72
CA ALA A 105 -3.40 -3.05 4.45
C ALA A 105 -3.18 -4.28 5.35
N ILE A 106 -4.19 -4.71 6.11
CA ILE A 106 -4.12 -5.94 6.93
C ILE A 106 -3.82 -7.16 6.05
N ALA A 107 -4.55 -7.31 4.94
CA ALA A 107 -4.35 -8.42 4.00
C ALA A 107 -2.96 -8.38 3.38
N SER A 108 -2.52 -7.21 2.88
CA SER A 108 -1.18 -7.05 2.30
C SER A 108 -0.08 -7.34 3.32
N TRP A 109 -0.22 -6.85 4.56
CA TRP A 109 0.73 -7.12 5.64
C TRP A 109 0.84 -8.61 5.96
N TYR A 110 -0.29 -9.29 6.13
CA TYR A 110 -0.30 -10.71 6.45
C TYR A 110 0.30 -11.55 5.32
N LEU A 111 -0.09 -11.26 4.06
CA LEU A 111 0.42 -11.97 2.89
C LEU A 111 1.91 -11.73 2.67
N VAL A 112 2.40 -10.50 2.86
CA VAL A 112 3.83 -10.17 2.78
C VAL A 112 4.63 -10.90 3.87
N ILE A 113 4.15 -10.89 5.12
CA ILE A 113 4.79 -11.67 6.19
C ILE A 113 4.85 -13.15 5.83
N SER A 114 3.72 -13.70 5.36
CA SER A 114 3.68 -15.11 5.00
C SER A 114 4.64 -15.44 3.86
N LEU A 115 4.72 -14.60 2.83
CA LEU A 115 5.66 -14.76 1.72
C LEU A 115 7.11 -14.74 2.22
N GLN A 116 7.45 -13.77 3.07
CA GLN A 116 8.81 -13.58 3.56
C GLN A 116 9.23 -14.70 4.52
N SER A 117 8.30 -15.22 5.34
CA SER A 117 8.54 -16.39 6.17
C SER A 117 8.78 -17.68 5.37
N ARG A 118 8.33 -17.77 4.11
CA ARG A 118 8.57 -18.97 3.28
C ARG A 118 10.06 -19.19 3.00
N ASN A 119 10.84 -18.10 2.95
CA ASN A 119 12.27 -18.17 2.73
C ASN A 119 12.96 -16.94 3.33
N GLU A 120 13.45 -17.08 4.57
CA GLU A 120 14.15 -16.02 5.29
C GLU A 120 15.53 -15.70 4.71
N MET A 121 16.15 -16.66 4.00
CA MET A 121 17.52 -16.53 3.49
C MET A 121 17.64 -15.51 2.37
N VAL A 122 16.53 -15.19 1.69
CA VAL A 122 16.46 -14.21 0.59
C VAL A 122 15.92 -12.85 1.04
N LEU A 123 15.84 -12.61 2.36
CA LEU A 123 15.37 -11.35 2.92
C LEU A 123 16.54 -10.37 3.14
N TYR A 124 16.24 -9.09 2.98
CA TYR A 124 17.12 -7.96 3.26
C TYR A 124 16.40 -6.91 4.11
N GLY A 125 17.12 -5.84 4.50
CA GLY A 125 16.57 -4.81 5.39
C GLY A 125 15.28 -4.16 4.86
N GLY A 126 15.13 -4.03 3.55
CA GLY A 126 13.93 -3.47 2.91
C GLY A 126 12.66 -4.24 3.24
N ASP A 127 12.72 -5.57 3.29
CA ASP A 127 11.59 -6.44 3.62
C ASP A 127 11.09 -6.19 5.06
N HIS A 128 12.01 -5.91 5.99
CA HIS A 128 11.65 -5.53 7.37
C HIS A 128 10.95 -4.19 7.42
N TYR A 129 11.49 -3.18 6.73
CA TYR A 129 10.85 -1.86 6.68
C TYR A 129 9.46 -1.93 6.05
N LEU A 130 9.27 -2.70 4.97
CA LEU A 130 7.96 -2.84 4.34
C LEU A 130 6.92 -3.43 5.30
N ARG A 131 7.28 -4.48 6.06
CA ARG A 131 6.41 -5.07 7.10
C ARG A 131 6.02 -4.05 8.17
N ILE A 132 6.99 -3.27 8.66
CA ILE A 132 6.75 -2.25 9.69
C ILE A 132 5.83 -1.16 9.16
N LEU A 133 6.06 -0.68 7.94
CA LEU A 133 5.23 0.36 7.34
C LEU A 133 3.81 -0.14 7.08
N LEU A 134 3.64 -1.36 6.55
CA LEU A 134 2.34 -1.99 6.36
C LEU A 134 1.60 -2.22 7.69
N PHE A 135 2.33 -2.55 8.77
CA PHE A 135 1.76 -2.66 10.11
C PHE A 135 1.13 -1.34 10.55
N TRP A 136 1.88 -0.25 10.47
CA TRP A 136 1.37 1.07 10.83
C TRP A 136 0.24 1.53 9.91
N ALA A 137 0.30 1.19 8.63
CA ALA A 137 -0.73 1.51 7.65
C ALA A 137 -2.14 1.02 8.06
N MET A 138 -2.27 -0.08 8.82
CA MET A 138 -3.55 -0.58 9.29
C MET A 138 -4.31 0.42 10.19
N PHE A 139 -3.56 1.19 10.97
CA PHE A 139 -4.11 2.15 11.93
C PHE A 139 -4.35 3.53 11.31
N LEU A 140 -3.72 3.81 10.17
CA LEU A 140 -3.86 5.10 9.50
C LEU A 140 -5.24 5.25 8.83
N PRO A 141 -5.79 6.48 8.77
CA PRO A 141 -7.03 6.77 8.06
C PRO A 141 -6.79 6.83 6.53
N LEU A 142 -6.39 5.69 5.94
CA LEU A 142 -6.03 5.55 4.52
C LEU A 142 -7.23 5.49 3.56
N GLY A 143 -8.45 5.61 4.08
CA GLY A 143 -9.68 5.56 3.29
C GLY A 143 -9.82 6.73 2.32
N PRO A 144 -10.64 6.59 1.27
CA PRO A 144 -10.86 7.64 0.29
C PRO A 144 -11.65 8.77 0.95
N LYS A 145 -10.96 9.78 1.46
CA LYS A 145 -11.61 11.07 1.72
C LYS A 145 -11.73 11.76 0.35
N ALA A 146 -12.95 11.86 -0.18
CA ALA A 146 -13.25 12.50 -1.46
C ALA A 146 -12.63 13.92 -1.59
N LYS A 147 -12.50 14.64 -0.46
CA LYS A 147 -11.84 15.95 -0.40
C LYS A 147 -10.37 15.91 -0.84
N THR A 148 -9.68 14.80 -0.60
CA THR A 148 -8.24 14.65 -0.76
C THR A 148 -7.82 14.29 -2.19
N ALA A 149 -8.63 13.52 -2.91
CA ALA A 149 -8.42 13.28 -4.35
C ALA A 149 -8.57 14.59 -5.15
N SER A 150 -9.56 15.43 -4.79
CA SER A 150 -9.69 16.78 -5.39
C SER A 150 -8.52 17.70 -5.05
N ALA A 151 -7.86 17.48 -3.90
CA ALA A 151 -6.70 18.26 -3.45
C ALA A 151 -5.41 17.89 -4.20
N LEU A 152 -5.28 16.69 -4.76
CA LEU A 152 -4.14 16.36 -5.63
C LEU A 152 -4.21 17.12 -6.96
N LEU A 153 -5.42 17.44 -7.43
CA LEU A 153 -5.67 18.29 -8.59
C LEU A 153 -5.71 19.79 -8.22
N SER A 154 -5.62 20.16 -6.93
CA SER A 154 -5.77 21.56 -6.49
C SER A 154 -4.65 22.51 -6.93
N PRO A 155 -3.37 22.11 -7.10
CA PRO A 155 -2.37 23.02 -7.64
C PRO A 155 -2.76 23.49 -9.05
N TRP A 156 -3.35 22.59 -9.84
CA TRP A 156 -3.81 22.86 -11.20
C TRP A 156 -5.07 23.74 -11.20
N THR A 157 -6.04 23.48 -10.31
CA THR A 157 -7.25 24.32 -10.22
C THR A 157 -7.00 25.69 -9.59
N ALA A 158 -6.04 25.82 -8.69
CA ALA A 158 -5.60 27.10 -8.12
C ALA A 158 -4.90 27.97 -9.19
N GLY A 159 -3.99 27.38 -9.98
CA GLY A 159 -3.36 28.05 -11.12
C GLY A 159 -4.37 28.51 -12.17
N CYS A 160 -5.37 27.68 -12.48
CA CYS A 160 -6.47 28.08 -13.37
C CYS A 160 -7.35 29.20 -12.79
N ARG A 161 -7.61 29.20 -11.48
CA ARG A 161 -8.39 30.27 -10.84
C ARG A 161 -7.67 31.62 -10.90
N GLU A 162 -6.35 31.62 -10.71
CA GLU A 162 -5.55 32.84 -10.73
C GLU A 162 -5.34 33.40 -12.15
N THR A 163 -5.20 32.52 -13.14
CA THR A 163 -5.10 32.91 -14.57
C THR A 163 -6.42 33.48 -15.09
N VAL A 164 -7.57 32.88 -14.74
CA VAL A 164 -8.89 33.44 -15.07
C VAL A 164 -9.13 34.80 -14.39
N LYS A 165 -8.67 34.99 -13.14
CA LYS A 165 -8.72 36.29 -12.46
C LYS A 165 -7.88 37.36 -13.17
N ARG A 166 -6.70 37.02 -13.69
CA ARG A 166 -5.82 37.96 -14.39
C ARG A 166 -6.27 38.23 -15.83
N HIS A 167 -6.89 37.25 -16.48
CA HIS A 167 -7.32 37.33 -17.88
C HIS A 167 -8.75 36.76 -18.05
N PRO A 168 -9.79 37.59 -17.90
CA PRO A 168 -11.20 37.17 -17.88
C PRO A 168 -11.77 36.63 -19.20
N GLY A 169 -10.93 36.27 -20.17
CA GLY A 169 -11.31 35.62 -21.44
C GLY A 169 -10.54 34.34 -21.76
N SER A 170 -9.68 33.88 -20.85
CA SER A 170 -8.90 32.65 -21.06
C SER A 170 -9.70 31.42 -20.64
N ALA A 171 -10.01 30.53 -21.58
CA ALA A 171 -10.66 29.26 -21.30
C ALA A 171 -9.65 28.29 -20.66
N CYS A 172 -9.76 28.07 -19.34
CA CYS A 172 -9.06 26.94 -18.71
C CYS A 172 -9.75 25.64 -19.13
N SER A 173 -9.13 24.87 -20.02
CA SER A 173 -9.57 23.53 -20.38
C SER A 173 -9.38 22.61 -19.17
N GLN A 174 -10.43 22.38 -18.38
CA GLN A 174 -10.37 21.37 -17.32
C GLN A 174 -10.10 19.99 -17.95
N PRO A 175 -9.15 19.19 -17.43
CA PRO A 175 -9.00 17.81 -17.87
C PRO A 175 -10.28 17.05 -17.52
N ARG A 176 -10.95 16.48 -18.54
CA ARG A 176 -12.18 15.68 -18.42
C ARG A 176 -12.13 14.57 -17.36
N ILE A 177 -10.92 14.16 -16.94
CA ILE A 177 -10.68 13.17 -15.89
C ILE A 177 -11.20 13.65 -14.52
N ALA A 178 -11.20 14.97 -14.24
CA ALA A 178 -11.65 15.52 -12.95
C ALA A 178 -13.17 15.34 -12.71
N LEU A 179 -13.98 15.28 -13.77
CA LEU A 179 -15.44 15.14 -13.67
C LEU A 179 -15.88 13.69 -13.38
N LEU A 180 -15.04 12.71 -13.72
CA LEU A 180 -15.33 11.28 -13.55
C LEU A 180 -15.12 10.77 -12.12
N ILE A 181 -14.36 11.49 -11.29
CA ILE A 181 -13.99 11.08 -9.92
C ILE A 181 -14.89 11.76 -8.86
N SER A 182 -15.76 12.70 -9.26
CA SER A 182 -16.64 13.45 -8.35
C SER A 182 -18.07 12.91 -8.24
N ARG A 183 -18.37 11.70 -8.71
CA ARG A 183 -19.65 11.02 -8.51
C ARG A 183 -19.50 9.84 -7.55
#